data_AF-B4H577-F1
#
_entry.id   AF-B4H577-F1
#
_cell.length_a   1.000
_cell.length_b   1.000
_cell.length_c   1.000
_cell.angle_alpha   90.00
_cell.angle_beta   90.00
_cell.angle_gamma   90.00
#
_symmetry.space_group_name_H-M   'P 1'
#
loop_
_entity.id
_entity.type
_entity.pdbx_description
1 polymer ?
#
loop_
_entity_poly.entity_id
_entity_poly.type
_entity_poly.pdbx_seq_one_letter_code
_entity_poly.pdbx_strand_id
1 'polypeptide(L)'
;MKICSSILWYAAGLLFLCALNEVRAQKKPKYCSRAKPPSKTKSDYCALPSCGGAEHIGCNSNKQFIEGCVGNMFNVSQNMRNFIVKQHNIYRNIVARGKLHGLPPSGRMLKMQWHEELAEVARFAAYRCSIGPVHKCHTTLEYAGTGYNMAYNKFPSAQDPTKIVRAQLKAWYEQYQYANTQSMISGKSAAGQEIGHFLQLVSGLADRVGCAIFSAKHFSYNYQTLVCAYSCSYKKKLPAYKIARIPAEDCTCGSDQDFKNLCSGFERVRSCEHDAPMGSHLSPDAKLIGVDYDNLLNANLNPKPTPSENLWQGRG
;
A
#
# COMPACT_ATOMS: atom_id res chain seq x y z
N MET A 1 37.18 -33.80 -46.42
CA MET A 1 36.96 -33.07 -45.15
C MET A 1 37.03 -31.55 -45.37
N LYS A 2 36.02 -30.91 -46.01
CA LYS A 2 35.95 -29.43 -46.10
C LYS A 2 34.52 -28.87 -46.07
N ILE A 3 33.50 -29.71 -45.81
CA ILE A 3 32.08 -29.32 -45.92
C ILE A 3 31.42 -29.14 -44.54
N CYS A 4 32.00 -29.66 -43.45
CA CYS A 4 31.44 -29.53 -42.10
C CYS A 4 31.75 -28.19 -41.40
N SER A 5 32.77 -27.45 -41.84
CA SER A 5 33.15 -26.21 -41.15
C SER A 5 32.28 -25.01 -41.51
N SER A 6 31.62 -24.99 -42.69
CA SER A 6 30.81 -23.84 -43.11
C SER A 6 29.43 -23.81 -42.44
N ILE A 7 28.84 -24.97 -42.18
CA ILE A 7 27.48 -25.09 -41.61
C ILE A 7 27.42 -24.59 -40.16
N LEU A 8 28.50 -24.76 -39.38
CA LEU A 8 28.59 -24.29 -38.00
C LEU A 8 28.62 -22.76 -37.86
N TRP A 9 29.20 -22.03 -38.83
CA TRP A 9 29.22 -20.56 -38.80
C TRP A 9 27.86 -19.95 -39.18
N TYR A 10 27.13 -20.57 -40.12
CA TYR A 10 25.78 -20.13 -40.48
C TYR A 10 24.78 -20.37 -39.34
N ALA A 11 24.88 -21.49 -38.63
CA ALA A 11 24.03 -21.78 -37.47
C ALA A 11 24.27 -20.81 -36.29
N ALA A 12 25.53 -20.44 -36.03
CA ALA A 12 25.88 -19.45 -35.00
C ALA A 12 25.43 -18.02 -35.38
N GLY A 13 25.53 -17.64 -36.67
CA GLY A 13 25.07 -16.35 -37.17
C GLY A 13 23.54 -16.19 -37.15
N LEU A 14 22.79 -17.26 -37.46
CA LEU A 14 21.32 -17.28 -37.36
C LEU A 14 20.83 -17.27 -35.91
N LEU A 15 21.53 -17.95 -34.99
CA LEU A 15 21.22 -17.86 -33.54
C LEU A 15 21.52 -16.47 -32.97
N PHE A 16 22.55 -15.77 -33.45
CA PHE A 16 22.84 -14.39 -33.06
C PHE A 16 21.82 -13.38 -33.63
N LEU A 17 21.32 -13.62 -34.85
CA LEU A 17 20.28 -12.79 -35.47
C LEU A 17 18.87 -13.04 -34.88
N CYS A 18 18.57 -14.26 -34.44
CA CYS A 18 17.34 -14.54 -33.68
C CYS A 18 17.34 -13.90 -32.28
N ALA A 19 18.51 -13.68 -31.67
CA ALA A 19 18.63 -12.97 -30.39
C ALA A 19 18.51 -11.44 -30.49
N LEU A 20 18.53 -10.87 -31.70
CA LEU A 20 18.41 -9.43 -31.96
C LEU A 20 17.02 -9.00 -32.44
N ASN A 21 16.10 -9.94 -32.66
CA ASN A 21 14.71 -9.61 -32.95
C ASN A 21 13.96 -9.25 -31.64
N GLU A 22 13.89 -7.94 -31.43
CA GLU A 22 12.90 -7.22 -30.61
C GLU A 22 13.02 -7.30 -29.07
N VAL A 23 14.15 -6.82 -28.52
CA VAL A 23 14.01 -5.95 -27.32
C VAL A 23 13.59 -4.57 -27.83
N ARG A 24 12.36 -4.46 -28.34
CA ARG A 24 11.77 -3.17 -28.66
C ARG A 24 11.52 -2.51 -27.31
N ALA A 25 12.44 -1.65 -26.87
CA ALA A 25 12.27 -0.88 -25.65
C ALA A 25 10.89 -0.19 -25.74
N GLN A 26 9.92 -0.66 -24.94
CA GLN A 26 8.58 -0.11 -24.98
C GLN A 26 8.70 1.39 -24.71
N LYS A 27 8.28 2.19 -25.68
CA LYS A 27 8.39 3.64 -25.60
C LYS A 27 7.50 4.11 -24.46
N LYS A 28 8.12 4.61 -23.37
CA LYS A 28 7.39 5.07 -22.19
C LYS A 28 6.32 6.09 -22.58
N PRO A 29 5.13 6.06 -21.95
CA PRO A 29 4.10 7.07 -22.17
C PRO A 29 4.64 8.48 -21.92
N LYS A 30 4.13 9.47 -22.68
CA LYS A 30 4.56 10.88 -22.55
C LYS A 30 4.45 11.40 -21.11
N TYR A 31 3.46 10.96 -20.36
CA TYR A 31 3.26 11.40 -18.97
C TYR A 31 4.37 10.96 -18.01
N CYS A 32 5.19 9.96 -18.37
CA CYS A 32 6.33 9.51 -17.56
C CYS A 32 7.49 10.51 -17.52
N SER A 33 7.37 11.63 -18.22
CA SER A 33 8.36 12.71 -18.25
C SER A 33 7.94 13.95 -17.45
N ARG A 34 6.73 13.97 -16.87
CA ARG A 34 6.18 15.14 -16.18
C ARG A 34 5.47 14.74 -14.89
N ALA A 35 5.73 15.50 -13.83
CA ALA A 35 5.04 15.34 -12.55
C ALA A 35 3.52 15.48 -12.71
N LYS A 36 2.75 14.79 -11.86
CA LYS A 36 1.31 15.03 -11.76
C LYS A 36 1.11 16.45 -11.20
N PRO A 37 0.43 17.35 -11.93
CA PRO A 37 0.07 18.62 -11.32
C PRO A 37 -0.82 18.34 -10.11
N PRO A 38 -0.67 19.09 -9.00
CA PRO A 38 -1.57 18.96 -7.87
C PRO A 38 -3.01 19.21 -8.32
N SER A 39 -3.95 18.46 -7.76
CA SER A 39 -5.37 18.76 -7.96
C SER A 39 -5.66 20.18 -7.48
N LYS A 40 -6.31 20.97 -8.33
CA LYS A 40 -6.77 22.32 -8.00
C LYS A 40 -8.17 22.32 -7.40
N THR A 41 -8.88 21.20 -7.51
CA THR A 41 -10.27 21.08 -7.06
C THR A 41 -10.28 20.51 -5.65
N LYS A 42 -10.83 21.28 -4.72
CA LYS A 42 -11.06 20.83 -3.34
C LYS A 42 -12.31 19.96 -3.29
N SER A 43 -12.27 18.86 -2.54
CA SER A 43 -13.47 18.02 -2.33
C SER A 43 -14.55 18.77 -1.55
N ASP A 44 -15.79 18.73 -2.04
CA ASP A 44 -16.96 18.94 -1.19
C ASP A 44 -17.26 17.63 -0.46
N TYR A 45 -16.79 17.53 0.79
CA TYR A 45 -16.92 16.33 1.59
C TYR A 45 -18.37 15.91 1.84
N CYS A 46 -19.34 16.82 1.78
CA CYS A 46 -20.75 16.47 1.97
C CYS A 46 -21.40 15.91 0.69
N ALA A 47 -20.76 16.07 -0.47
CA ALA A 47 -21.30 15.70 -1.78
C ALA A 47 -20.34 14.81 -2.59
N LEU A 48 -19.53 13.96 -1.94
CA LEU A 48 -18.64 13.03 -2.61
C LEU A 48 -19.39 11.79 -3.14
N PRO A 49 -19.47 11.57 -4.47
CA PRO A 49 -20.18 10.41 -5.02
C PRO A 49 -19.58 9.07 -4.57
N SER A 50 -18.25 9.04 -4.38
CA SER A 50 -17.51 7.87 -3.90
C SER A 50 -17.94 7.39 -2.50
N CYS A 51 -18.62 8.22 -1.72
CA CYS A 51 -19.13 7.81 -0.42
C CYS A 51 -20.45 7.02 -0.51
N GLY A 52 -21.11 6.96 -1.68
CA GLY A 52 -22.31 6.14 -1.86
C GLY A 52 -23.45 6.47 -0.89
N GLY A 53 -23.57 7.74 -0.48
CA GLY A 53 -24.55 8.20 0.51
C GLY A 53 -24.12 8.09 1.97
N ALA A 54 -22.98 7.45 2.28
CA ALA A 54 -22.41 7.46 3.62
C ALA A 54 -21.88 8.85 4.00
N GLU A 55 -22.03 9.23 5.26
CA GLU A 55 -21.50 10.50 5.76
C GLU A 55 -19.96 10.50 5.71
N HIS A 56 -19.40 11.56 5.12
CA HIS A 56 -17.95 11.76 5.10
C HIS A 56 -17.44 12.33 6.43
N ILE A 57 -16.25 11.91 6.85
CA ILE A 57 -15.62 12.31 8.12
C ILE A 57 -15.36 13.82 8.23
N GLY A 58 -15.17 14.47 7.10
CA GLY A 58 -14.98 15.92 6.99
C GLY A 58 -16.25 16.72 6.69
N CYS A 59 -17.40 16.08 6.45
CA CYS A 59 -18.64 16.82 6.20
C CYS A 59 -19.06 17.56 7.47
N ASN A 60 -19.40 18.85 7.34
CA ASN A 60 -19.77 19.75 8.44
C ASN A 60 -18.76 19.81 9.61
N SER A 61 -17.49 19.43 9.38
CA SER A 61 -16.48 19.48 10.43
C SER A 61 -16.10 20.93 10.75
N ASN A 62 -16.23 21.30 12.02
CA ASN A 62 -15.74 22.57 12.56
C ASN A 62 -14.22 22.59 12.80
N LYS A 63 -13.51 21.49 12.47
CA LYS A 63 -12.07 21.30 12.70
C LYS A 63 -11.65 21.44 14.17
N GLN A 64 -12.50 20.99 15.08
CA GLN A 64 -12.20 20.93 16.51
C GLN A 64 -12.27 19.49 16.98
N PHE A 65 -11.55 19.19 18.06
CA PHE A 65 -11.70 17.90 18.73
C PHE A 65 -13.13 17.75 19.24
N ILE A 66 -13.62 16.51 19.27
CA ILE A 66 -14.93 16.20 19.85
C ILE A 66 -14.98 16.68 21.31
N GLU A 67 -16.18 17.02 21.78
CA GLU A 67 -16.40 17.44 23.15
C GLU A 67 -15.85 16.40 24.14
N GLY A 68 -15.18 16.88 25.20
CA GLY A 68 -14.53 16.03 26.20
C GLY A 68 -13.13 15.54 25.83
N CYS A 69 -12.66 15.72 24.58
CA CYS A 69 -11.28 15.45 24.23
C CYS A 69 -10.37 16.66 24.45
N VAL A 70 -9.47 16.56 25.44
CA VAL A 70 -8.38 17.53 25.64
C VAL A 70 -7.18 17.13 24.77
N GLY A 71 -7.27 17.44 23.47
CA GLY A 71 -6.26 17.15 22.47
C GLY A 71 -5.60 18.41 21.90
N ASN A 72 -4.34 18.28 21.49
CA ASN A 72 -3.60 19.29 20.74
C ASN A 72 -3.17 18.71 19.39
N MET A 73 -3.50 19.40 18.30
CA MET A 73 -3.05 19.03 16.96
C MET A 73 -1.61 19.51 16.76
N PHE A 74 -0.70 18.61 16.39
CA PHE A 74 0.66 18.99 16.03
C PHE A 74 0.70 19.61 14.64
N ASN A 75 1.53 20.65 14.50
CA ASN A 75 1.92 21.15 13.19
C ASN A 75 2.92 20.18 12.53
N VAL A 76 2.47 19.44 11.52
CA VAL A 76 3.32 18.55 10.73
C VAL A 76 4.17 19.41 9.77
N SER A 77 5.38 19.76 10.21
CA SER A 77 6.35 20.56 9.44
C SER A 77 6.80 19.86 8.15
N GLN A 78 7.36 20.61 7.19
CA GLN A 78 7.87 20.02 5.95
C GLN A 78 8.93 18.92 6.21
N ASN A 79 9.78 19.10 7.21
CA ASN A 79 10.77 18.10 7.60
C ASN A 79 10.10 16.80 8.09
N MET A 80 9.03 16.91 8.88
CA MET A 80 8.26 15.74 9.31
C MET A 80 7.56 15.05 8.12
N ARG A 81 6.96 15.82 7.21
CA ARG A 81 6.34 15.27 5.98
C ARG A 81 7.36 14.49 5.15
N ASN A 82 8.52 15.09 4.90
CA ASN A 82 9.63 14.46 4.18
C ASN A 82 10.13 13.20 4.89
N PHE A 83 10.25 13.24 6.22
CA PHE A 83 10.63 12.09 7.02
C PHE A 83 9.62 10.93 6.88
N ILE A 84 8.33 11.20 7.06
CA ILE A 84 7.25 10.21 6.94
C ILE A 84 7.29 9.56 5.56
N VAL A 85 7.29 10.36 4.48
CA VAL A 85 7.33 9.85 3.10
C VAL A 85 8.59 9.04 2.83
N LYS A 86 9.76 9.51 3.28
CA LYS A 86 11.02 8.78 3.13
C LYS A 86 10.98 7.43 3.83
N GLN A 87 10.46 7.36 5.06
CA GLN A 87 10.33 6.10 5.79
C GLN A 87 9.37 5.12 5.10
N HIS A 88 8.24 5.60 4.60
CA HIS A 88 7.32 4.77 3.80
C HIS A 88 8.05 4.15 2.59
N ASN A 89 8.78 4.97 1.84
CA ASN A 89 9.51 4.50 0.67
C ASN A 89 10.66 3.55 0.99
N ILE A 90 11.37 3.74 2.12
CA ILE A 90 12.39 2.79 2.59
C ILE A 90 11.75 1.42 2.85
N TYR A 91 10.67 1.36 3.63
CA TYR A 91 10.02 0.11 3.96
C TYR A 91 9.42 -0.58 2.73
N ARG A 92 8.70 0.18 1.89
CA ARG A 92 8.15 -0.31 0.62
C ARG A 92 9.24 -0.88 -0.29
N ASN A 93 10.38 -0.19 -0.43
CA ASN A 93 11.48 -0.65 -1.27
C ASN A 93 12.15 -1.93 -0.75
N ILE A 94 12.21 -2.12 0.57
CA ILE A 94 12.72 -3.36 1.17
C ILE A 94 11.77 -4.53 0.86
N VAL A 95 10.46 -4.32 1.04
CA VAL A 95 9.44 -5.35 0.78
C VAL A 95 9.38 -5.70 -0.70
N ALA A 96 9.33 -4.71 -1.58
CA ALA A 96 9.28 -4.91 -3.03
C ALA A 96 10.47 -5.70 -3.59
N ARG A 97 11.61 -5.70 -2.88
CA ARG A 97 12.79 -6.51 -3.23
C ARG A 97 12.54 -8.02 -3.14
N GLY A 98 11.56 -8.46 -2.35
CA GLY A 98 11.22 -9.88 -2.19
C GLY A 98 12.26 -10.71 -1.44
N LYS A 99 13.05 -10.10 -0.54
CA LYS A 99 14.05 -10.82 0.29
C LYS A 99 13.64 -10.99 1.74
N LEU A 100 12.42 -10.61 2.11
CA LEU A 100 11.86 -10.90 3.42
C LEU A 100 11.21 -12.29 3.36
N HIS A 101 11.44 -13.11 4.39
CA HIS A 101 10.91 -14.47 4.42
C HIS A 101 9.39 -14.48 4.24
N GLY A 102 8.89 -15.33 3.34
CA GLY A 102 7.46 -15.47 3.07
C GLY A 102 6.83 -14.34 2.25
N LEU A 103 7.58 -13.32 1.85
CA LEU A 103 7.08 -12.17 1.08
C LEU A 103 7.75 -12.09 -0.30
N PRO A 104 6.97 -12.24 -1.39
CA PRO A 104 7.51 -12.26 -2.74
C PRO A 104 7.84 -10.85 -3.26
N PRO A 105 8.61 -10.72 -4.36
CA PRO A 105 8.92 -9.43 -4.96
C PRO A 105 7.67 -8.74 -5.49
N SER A 106 7.71 -7.41 -5.59
CA SER A 106 6.63 -6.64 -6.21
C SER A 106 6.98 -6.19 -7.62
N GLY A 107 6.15 -6.52 -8.60
CA GLY A 107 6.27 -6.00 -9.96
C GLY A 107 5.83 -4.54 -10.10
N ARG A 108 4.92 -4.06 -9.24
CA ARG A 108 4.34 -2.71 -9.35
C ARG A 108 3.99 -2.11 -7.99
N MET A 109 5.00 -1.73 -7.22
CA MET A 109 4.83 -0.98 -5.97
C MET A 109 5.23 0.48 -6.19
N LEU A 110 4.29 1.42 -6.07
CA LEU A 110 4.55 2.81 -6.39
C LEU A 110 5.31 3.53 -5.28
N LYS A 111 6.13 4.52 -5.68
CA LYS A 111 6.76 5.48 -4.78
C LYS A 111 5.70 6.39 -4.15
N MET A 112 5.72 6.42 -2.82
CA MET A 112 4.85 7.25 -2.01
C MET A 112 5.28 8.72 -2.10
N GLN A 113 4.31 9.63 -2.20
CA GLN A 113 4.50 11.08 -2.15
C GLN A 113 3.49 11.72 -1.17
N TRP A 114 3.83 12.89 -0.62
CA TRP A 114 2.92 13.59 0.30
C TRP A 114 1.72 14.18 -0.44
N HIS A 115 0.54 14.17 0.21
CA HIS A 115 -0.68 14.79 -0.31
C HIS A 115 -1.41 15.59 0.77
N GLU A 116 -1.62 16.88 0.51
CA GLU A 116 -2.20 17.81 1.49
C GLU A 116 -3.67 17.48 1.82
N GLU A 117 -4.48 17.11 0.83
CA GLU A 117 -5.88 16.79 1.09
C GLU A 117 -6.04 15.50 1.91
N LEU A 118 -5.16 14.51 1.72
CA LEU A 118 -5.16 13.30 2.55
C LEU A 118 -4.70 13.62 3.98
N ALA A 119 -3.81 14.61 4.15
CA ALA A 119 -3.42 15.08 5.47
C ALA A 119 -4.61 15.78 6.17
N GLU A 120 -5.45 16.50 5.42
CA GLU A 120 -6.70 17.07 5.93
C GLU A 120 -7.70 15.97 6.33
N VAL A 121 -7.87 14.94 5.50
CA VAL A 121 -8.68 13.76 5.86
C VAL A 121 -8.18 13.11 7.15
N ALA A 122 -6.86 12.96 7.29
CA ALA A 122 -6.24 12.45 8.52
C ALA A 122 -6.49 13.38 9.73
N ARG A 123 -6.56 14.71 9.55
CA ARG A 123 -6.92 15.65 10.62
C ARG A 123 -8.36 15.45 11.09
N PHE A 124 -9.32 15.24 10.19
CA PHE A 124 -10.69 14.91 10.58
C PHE A 124 -10.76 13.60 11.38
N ALA A 125 -9.94 12.61 11.01
CA ALA A 125 -9.81 11.38 11.79
C ALA A 125 -9.22 11.64 13.18
N ALA A 126 -8.22 12.50 13.29
CA ALA A 126 -7.60 12.89 14.55
C ALA A 126 -8.56 13.67 15.47
N TYR A 127 -9.43 14.54 14.94
CA TYR A 127 -10.41 15.30 15.73
C TYR A 127 -11.41 14.41 16.49
N ARG A 128 -11.63 13.17 16.05
CA ARG A 128 -12.42 12.18 16.80
C ARG A 128 -11.79 11.75 18.13
N CYS A 129 -10.50 12.03 18.33
CA CYS A 129 -9.78 11.68 19.55
C CYS A 129 -9.90 10.19 19.93
N SER A 130 -10.00 9.32 18.93
CA SER A 130 -10.27 7.90 19.11
C SER A 130 -9.28 7.10 18.27
N ILE A 131 -8.77 6.02 18.86
CA ILE A 131 -7.93 5.03 18.20
C ILE A 131 -8.73 3.91 17.52
N GLY A 132 -10.06 3.97 17.64
CA GLY A 132 -10.95 2.99 17.03
C GLY A 132 -11.06 3.16 15.50
N PRO A 133 -11.58 2.15 14.80
CA PRO A 133 -11.72 2.18 13.34
C PRO A 133 -12.49 3.39 12.83
N VAL A 134 -12.09 3.89 11.66
CA VAL A 134 -12.81 4.96 10.99
C VAL A 134 -13.98 4.40 10.18
N HIS A 135 -15.21 4.53 10.71
CA HIS A 135 -16.42 4.03 10.04
C HIS A 135 -17.03 5.00 9.02
N LYS A 136 -16.79 6.30 9.15
CA LYS A 136 -17.26 7.31 8.18
C LYS A 136 -16.46 7.23 6.88
N CYS A 137 -17.07 7.64 5.78
CA CYS A 137 -16.36 7.76 4.51
C CYS A 137 -15.19 8.74 4.66
N HIS A 138 -14.05 8.43 4.03
CA HIS A 138 -12.83 9.24 4.14
C HIS A 138 -12.12 9.38 2.78
N THR A 139 -12.90 9.37 1.70
CA THR A 139 -12.41 9.50 0.33
C THR A 139 -12.16 10.97 -0.05
N THR A 140 -11.66 11.19 -1.25
CA THR A 140 -11.56 12.53 -1.84
C THR A 140 -12.11 12.46 -3.26
N LEU A 141 -12.29 13.63 -3.90
CA LEU A 141 -12.66 13.68 -5.31
C LEU A 141 -11.62 12.99 -6.20
N GLU A 142 -10.34 13.11 -5.86
CA GLU A 142 -9.23 12.51 -6.61
C GLU A 142 -9.02 11.02 -6.28
N TYR A 143 -9.30 10.61 -5.04
CA TYR A 143 -9.06 9.26 -4.54
C TYR A 143 -10.34 8.67 -3.94
N ALA A 144 -11.06 7.88 -4.73
CA ALA A 144 -12.30 7.22 -4.32
C ALA A 144 -12.08 5.95 -3.46
N GLY A 145 -10.84 5.43 -3.41
CA GLY A 145 -10.51 4.15 -2.76
C GLY A 145 -9.56 4.28 -1.58
N THR A 146 -9.58 5.40 -0.85
CA THR A 146 -8.61 5.72 0.21
C THR A 146 -8.49 4.64 1.29
N GLY A 147 -7.31 4.52 1.89
CA GLY A 147 -7.06 3.70 3.08
C GLY A 147 -6.57 4.54 4.26
N TYR A 148 -6.42 3.93 5.44
CA TYR A 148 -5.87 4.60 6.62
C TYR A 148 -5.04 3.65 7.50
N ASN A 149 -4.08 4.22 8.23
CA ASN A 149 -3.40 3.60 9.37
C ASN A 149 -3.46 4.53 10.57
N MET A 150 -3.49 3.95 11.76
CA MET A 150 -3.38 4.69 13.01
C MET A 150 -2.48 3.96 14.01
N ALA A 151 -1.69 4.70 14.76
CA ALA A 151 -0.97 4.17 15.92
C ALA A 151 -0.87 5.25 16.98
N TYR A 152 -0.81 4.81 18.22
CA TYR A 152 -0.56 5.67 19.36
C TYR A 152 0.54 5.08 20.22
N ASN A 153 1.24 5.94 20.94
CA ASN A 153 2.07 5.54 22.06
C ASN A 153 1.66 6.33 23.30
N LYS A 154 1.83 5.71 24.46
CA LYS A 154 1.58 6.31 25.77
C LYS A 154 2.91 6.46 26.52
N PHE A 155 3.10 7.58 27.20
CA PHE A 155 4.34 7.89 27.91
C PHE A 155 4.06 8.59 29.25
N PRO A 156 4.83 8.32 30.30
CA PRO A 156 4.69 9.01 31.58
C PRO A 156 5.16 10.47 31.53
N SER A 157 6.04 10.81 30.59
CA SER A 157 6.64 12.14 30.44
C SER A 157 6.65 12.58 28.98
N ALA A 158 6.97 13.86 28.74
CA ALA A 158 7.13 14.39 27.40
C ALA A 158 8.25 13.65 26.64
N GLN A 159 8.05 13.44 25.34
CA GLN A 159 8.97 12.74 24.45
C GLN A 159 9.14 13.53 23.15
N ASP A 160 10.20 13.25 22.41
CA ASP A 160 10.42 13.81 21.07
C ASP A 160 9.37 13.27 20.08
N PRO A 161 8.50 14.14 19.53
CA PRO A 161 7.45 13.72 18.61
C PRO A 161 7.97 12.96 17.38
N THR A 162 9.16 13.30 16.89
CA THR A 162 9.79 12.68 15.73
C THR A 162 10.26 11.26 16.04
N LYS A 163 10.79 11.03 17.25
CA LYS A 163 11.16 9.68 17.69
C LYS A 163 9.92 8.79 17.83
N ILE A 164 8.81 9.35 18.31
CA ILE A 164 7.55 8.62 18.41
C ILE A 164 7.02 8.25 17.02
N VAL A 165 6.97 9.21 16.07
CA VAL A 165 6.55 8.92 14.68
C VAL A 165 7.42 7.84 14.06
N ARG A 166 8.75 7.88 14.26
CA ARG A 166 9.66 6.83 13.81
C ARG A 166 9.29 5.46 14.38
N ALA A 167 9.03 5.39 15.68
CA ALA A 167 8.65 4.15 16.35
C ALA A 167 7.31 3.61 15.83
N GLN A 168 6.32 4.47 15.61
CA GLN A 168 5.00 4.10 15.08
C GLN A 168 5.09 3.54 13.65
N LEU A 169 5.81 4.22 12.76
CA LEU A 169 6.03 3.74 11.40
C LEU A 169 6.81 2.42 11.38
N LYS A 170 7.81 2.28 12.26
CA LYS A 170 8.56 1.02 12.41
C LYS A 170 7.67 -0.11 12.91
N ALA A 171 6.80 0.15 13.89
CA ALA A 171 5.86 -0.84 14.40
C ALA A 171 4.88 -1.32 13.33
N TRP A 172 4.36 -0.42 12.48
CA TRP A 172 3.56 -0.81 11.32
C TRP A 172 4.34 -1.71 10.35
N TYR A 173 5.60 -1.36 10.06
CA TYR A 173 6.44 -2.16 9.18
C TYR A 173 6.73 -3.55 9.75
N GLU A 174 7.12 -3.65 11.03
CA GLU A 174 7.56 -4.90 11.67
C GLU A 174 6.49 -5.99 11.76
N GLN A 175 5.21 -5.65 11.55
CA GLN A 175 4.16 -6.65 11.38
C GLN A 175 4.43 -7.59 10.18
N TYR A 176 5.34 -7.26 9.27
CA TYR A 176 5.81 -8.16 8.21
C TYR A 176 6.26 -9.52 8.75
N GLN A 177 6.75 -9.59 9.99
CA GLN A 177 7.22 -10.82 10.63
C GLN A 177 6.12 -11.86 10.79
N TYR A 178 4.85 -11.43 10.76
CA TYR A 178 3.67 -12.29 10.86
C TYR A 178 2.93 -12.45 9.53
N ALA A 179 3.45 -11.85 8.46
CA ALA A 179 2.85 -11.87 7.14
C ALA A 179 3.60 -12.81 6.20
N ASN A 180 2.84 -13.51 5.36
CA ASN A 180 3.35 -14.26 4.22
C ASN A 180 2.47 -13.98 2.98
N THR A 181 2.75 -14.65 1.87
CA THR A 181 1.96 -14.51 0.64
C THR A 181 0.45 -14.70 0.84
N GLN A 182 0.03 -15.68 1.65
CA GLN A 182 -1.39 -15.89 1.94
C GLN A 182 -1.98 -14.75 2.77
N SER A 183 -1.22 -14.21 3.71
CA SER A 183 -1.60 -13.02 4.48
C SER A 183 -1.82 -11.80 3.62
N MET A 184 -1.03 -11.63 2.55
CA MET A 184 -1.19 -10.52 1.61
C MET A 184 -2.52 -10.54 0.85
N ILE A 185 -3.18 -11.68 0.75
CA ILE A 185 -4.45 -11.86 0.02
C ILE A 185 -5.61 -11.90 1.02
N SER A 186 -5.47 -12.68 2.09
CA SER A 186 -6.54 -12.90 3.07
C SER A 186 -6.72 -11.71 4.03
N GLY A 187 -5.65 -10.93 4.24
CA GLY A 187 -5.60 -9.89 5.26
C GLY A 187 -5.43 -10.43 6.68
N LYS A 188 -5.07 -11.70 6.83
CA LYS A 188 -4.92 -12.38 8.13
C LYS A 188 -3.56 -13.05 8.24
N SER A 189 -2.94 -12.95 9.41
CA SER A 189 -1.78 -13.75 9.77
C SER A 189 -2.22 -15.17 10.17
N ALA A 190 -1.29 -16.12 10.15
CA ALA A 190 -1.60 -17.52 10.48
C ALA A 190 -2.01 -17.70 11.95
N ALA A 191 -1.43 -16.93 12.87
CA ALA A 191 -1.67 -17.04 14.31
C ALA A 191 -2.46 -15.84 14.89
N GLY A 192 -3.15 -15.09 14.03
CA GLY A 192 -4.08 -14.02 14.44
C GLY A 192 -3.42 -12.72 14.91
N GLN A 193 -2.10 -12.56 14.76
CA GLN A 193 -1.42 -11.27 14.95
C GLN A 193 -1.92 -10.21 13.98
N GLU A 194 -1.92 -8.96 14.46
CA GLU A 194 -2.26 -7.80 13.65
C GLU A 194 -1.24 -7.57 12.53
N ILE A 195 -1.72 -7.44 11.29
CA ILE A 195 -0.90 -7.18 10.09
C ILE A 195 -1.51 -6.11 9.18
N GLY A 196 -2.67 -5.56 9.53
CA GLY A 196 -3.40 -4.61 8.69
C GLY A 196 -2.60 -3.34 8.42
N HIS A 197 -1.84 -2.85 9.40
CA HIS A 197 -1.02 -1.67 9.20
C HIS A 197 0.09 -1.91 8.19
N PHE A 198 0.76 -3.07 8.26
CA PHE A 198 1.74 -3.47 7.27
C PHE A 198 1.13 -3.59 5.88
N LEU A 199 -0.01 -4.27 5.73
CA LEU A 199 -0.67 -4.45 4.44
C LEU A 199 -1.07 -3.13 3.79
N GLN A 200 -1.55 -2.17 4.58
CA GLN A 200 -1.84 -0.83 4.10
C GLN A 200 -0.56 -0.06 3.72
N LEU A 201 0.51 -0.17 4.54
CA LEU A 201 1.81 0.48 4.28
C LEU A 201 2.42 0.02 2.95
N VAL A 202 2.27 -1.26 2.61
CA VAL A 202 2.81 -1.88 1.39
C VAL A 202 1.81 -1.97 0.24
N SER A 203 0.61 -1.37 0.37
CA SER A 203 -0.40 -1.36 -0.69
C SER A 203 0.20 -0.80 -1.98
N GLY A 204 0.33 -1.65 -3.01
CA GLY A 204 1.17 -1.39 -4.18
C GLY A 204 0.74 -0.17 -4.98
N LEU A 205 -0.58 0.04 -5.09
CA LEU A 205 -1.19 1.14 -5.83
C LEU A 205 -1.31 2.44 -5.03
N ALA A 206 -1.06 2.42 -3.71
CA ALA A 206 -1.02 3.65 -2.93
C ALA A 206 0.26 4.43 -3.26
N ASP A 207 0.08 5.59 -3.90
CA ASP A 207 1.15 6.51 -4.32
C ASP A 207 1.12 7.84 -3.56
N ARG A 208 0.09 8.07 -2.74
CA ARG A 208 -0.06 9.26 -1.90
C ARG A 208 -0.35 8.91 -0.47
N VAL A 209 0.24 9.67 0.43
CA VAL A 209 -0.04 9.64 1.86
C VAL A 209 -0.14 11.06 2.40
N GLY A 210 -1.06 11.28 3.33
CA GLY A 210 -1.09 12.49 4.14
C GLY A 210 -1.44 12.11 5.57
N CYS A 211 -0.75 12.71 6.54
CA CYS A 211 -0.87 12.34 7.93
C CYS A 211 -1.18 13.54 8.83
N ALA A 212 -1.81 13.25 9.96
CA ALA A 212 -2.01 14.15 11.08
C ALA A 212 -1.44 13.52 12.35
N ILE A 213 -0.99 14.36 13.27
CA ILE A 213 -0.48 13.94 14.57
C ILE A 213 -1.22 14.76 15.62
N PHE A 214 -1.76 14.10 16.64
CA PHE A 214 -2.30 14.78 17.80
C PHE A 214 -1.75 14.19 19.08
N SER A 215 -1.60 15.04 20.09
CA SER A 215 -1.36 14.60 21.47
C SER A 215 -2.62 14.78 22.30
N ALA A 216 -2.82 13.91 23.27
CA ALA A 216 -3.80 14.08 24.32
C ALA A 216 -3.15 13.73 25.67
N LYS A 217 -3.68 14.30 26.75
CA LYS A 217 -3.30 13.91 28.11
C LYS A 217 -4.48 13.24 28.78
N HIS A 218 -4.26 12.03 29.30
CA HIS A 218 -5.31 11.24 29.93
C HIS A 218 -4.74 10.40 31.06
N PHE A 219 -5.39 10.38 32.23
CA PHE A 219 -4.96 9.63 33.43
C PHE A 219 -3.45 9.76 33.75
N SER A 220 -2.92 10.98 33.73
CA SER A 220 -1.49 11.30 33.97
C SER A 220 -0.50 10.81 32.91
N TYR A 221 -0.96 10.23 31.79
CA TYR A 221 -0.13 9.85 30.65
C TYR A 221 -0.27 10.83 29.49
N ASN A 222 0.83 11.00 28.75
CA ASN A 222 0.84 11.67 27.47
C ASN A 222 0.67 10.65 26.36
N TYR A 223 -0.27 10.92 25.47
CA TYR A 223 -0.52 10.12 24.28
C TYR A 223 -0.08 10.93 23.07
N GLN A 224 0.57 10.27 22.11
CA GLN A 224 0.75 10.82 20.77
C GLN A 224 0.25 9.81 19.75
N THR A 225 -0.66 10.25 18.90
CA THR A 225 -1.30 9.44 17.88
C THR A 225 -0.91 9.96 16.50
N LEU A 226 -0.44 9.07 15.64
CA LEU A 226 -0.23 9.29 14.22
C LEU A 226 -1.38 8.67 13.45
N VAL A 227 -2.03 9.47 12.61
CA VAL A 227 -3.05 9.02 11.66
C VAL A 227 -2.55 9.31 10.26
N CYS A 228 -2.55 8.33 9.36
CA CYS A 228 -2.16 8.51 7.97
C CYS A 228 -3.27 8.00 7.06
N ALA A 229 -3.71 8.83 6.11
CA ALA A 229 -4.61 8.47 5.03
C ALA A 229 -3.81 8.25 3.73
N TYR A 230 -4.25 7.29 2.92
CA TYR A 230 -3.57 6.84 1.69
C TYR A 230 -4.49 6.98 0.47
N SER A 231 -3.93 7.20 -0.72
CA SER A 231 -4.73 7.25 -1.97
C SER A 231 -5.49 5.96 -2.24
N CYS A 232 -4.93 4.81 -1.84
CA CYS A 232 -5.55 3.50 -2.00
C CYS A 232 -5.51 2.68 -0.72
N SER A 233 -6.61 1.98 -0.44
CA SER A 233 -6.73 1.01 0.62
C SER A 233 -6.16 -0.35 0.22
N TYR A 234 -5.71 -1.11 1.22
CA TYR A 234 -5.61 -2.55 1.07
C TYR A 234 -7.01 -3.16 0.88
N LYS A 235 -7.17 -4.01 -0.14
CA LYS A 235 -8.42 -4.71 -0.43
C LYS A 235 -8.25 -6.20 -0.15
N LYS A 236 -9.08 -6.75 0.74
CA LYS A 236 -9.13 -8.21 0.97
C LYS A 236 -9.46 -8.95 -0.33
N LYS A 237 -8.95 -10.18 -0.45
CA LYS A 237 -9.05 -11.04 -1.64
C LYS A 237 -8.21 -10.58 -2.83
N LEU A 238 -7.52 -9.45 -2.72
CA LEU A 238 -6.49 -9.03 -3.67
C LEU A 238 -5.15 -8.99 -2.92
N PRO A 239 -4.04 -9.35 -3.59
CA PRO A 239 -2.73 -9.25 -2.97
C PRO A 239 -2.44 -7.77 -2.67
N ALA A 240 -1.79 -7.49 -1.53
CA ALA A 240 -1.42 -6.12 -1.17
C ALA A 240 -0.61 -5.38 -2.26
N TYR A 241 0.13 -6.11 -3.10
CA TYR A 241 0.79 -5.58 -4.29
C TYR A 241 0.86 -6.63 -5.39
N LYS A 242 1.10 -6.19 -6.63
CA LYS A 242 1.31 -7.10 -7.76
C LYS A 242 2.58 -7.93 -7.54
N ILE A 243 2.44 -9.23 -7.39
CA ILE A 243 3.56 -10.18 -7.26
C ILE A 243 4.21 -10.37 -8.63
N ALA A 244 5.54 -10.36 -8.65
CA ALA A 244 6.30 -10.59 -9.86
C ALA A 244 7.68 -11.18 -9.52
N ARG A 245 8.44 -11.62 -10.54
CA ARG A 245 9.76 -12.23 -10.34
C ARG A 245 10.83 -11.17 -10.15
N ILE A 246 10.74 -10.08 -10.91
CA ILE A 246 11.69 -8.99 -10.91
C ILE A 246 11.01 -7.76 -10.28
N PRO A 247 11.63 -7.15 -9.25
CA PRO A 247 11.08 -5.93 -8.67
C PRO A 247 10.87 -4.83 -9.72
N ALA A 248 9.73 -4.14 -9.64
CA ALA A 248 9.35 -3.03 -10.52
C ALA A 248 9.23 -3.37 -12.03
N GLU A 249 9.21 -4.65 -12.42
CA GLU A 249 9.14 -5.03 -13.85
C GLU A 249 7.84 -4.62 -14.55
N ASP A 250 6.77 -4.45 -13.78
CA ASP A 250 5.45 -4.04 -14.27
C ASP A 250 5.20 -2.53 -14.14
N CYS A 251 6.22 -1.73 -13.81
CA CYS A 251 6.11 -0.28 -13.73
C CYS A 251 6.15 0.35 -15.13
N THR A 252 5.08 1.04 -15.52
CA THR A 252 4.94 1.67 -16.83
C THR A 252 6.00 2.74 -17.09
N CYS A 253 6.34 3.51 -16.07
CA CYS A 253 7.36 4.56 -16.13
C CYS A 253 8.76 4.05 -15.76
N GLY A 254 8.92 2.75 -15.56
CA GLY A 254 10.13 2.11 -15.03
C GLY A 254 10.31 2.34 -13.53
N SER A 255 11.44 1.88 -13.01
CA SER A 255 11.79 2.01 -11.59
C SER A 255 12.20 3.44 -11.21
N ASP A 256 12.05 3.76 -9.93
CA ASP A 256 12.56 4.99 -9.34
C ASP A 256 14.09 4.96 -9.20
N GLN A 257 14.72 6.13 -9.26
CA GLN A 257 16.19 6.25 -9.20
C GLN A 257 16.75 5.97 -7.80
N ASP A 258 16.07 6.46 -6.76
CA ASP A 258 16.51 6.32 -5.36
C ASP A 258 16.01 5.01 -4.76
N PHE A 259 14.79 4.62 -5.11
CA PHE A 259 14.12 3.43 -4.61
C PHE A 259 13.91 2.43 -5.75
N LYS A 260 14.99 1.77 -6.18
CA LYS A 260 15.06 0.94 -7.40
C LYS A 260 14.04 -0.20 -7.49
N ASN A 261 13.47 -0.65 -6.38
CA ASN A 261 12.44 -1.70 -6.36
C ASN A 261 11.01 -1.13 -6.43
N LEU A 262 10.86 0.20 -6.47
CA LEU A 262 9.58 0.90 -6.60
C LEU A 262 9.43 1.47 -8.02
N CYS A 263 8.19 1.69 -8.44
CA CYS A 263 7.91 2.46 -9.64
C CYS A 263 8.32 3.92 -9.47
N SER A 264 8.72 4.52 -10.59
CA SER A 264 9.02 5.95 -10.70
C SER A 264 7.91 6.81 -10.09
N GLY A 265 8.29 7.96 -9.52
CA GLY A 265 7.32 8.98 -9.05
C GLY A 265 6.44 9.58 -10.15
N PHE A 266 6.65 9.22 -11.42
CA PHE A 266 5.78 9.60 -12.54
C PHE A 266 4.73 8.54 -12.91
N GLU A 267 4.78 7.35 -12.29
CA GLU A 267 3.79 6.29 -12.46
C GLU A 267 2.38 6.82 -12.13
N ARG A 268 1.37 6.37 -12.89
CA ARG A 268 -0.01 6.84 -12.72
C ARG A 268 -0.94 5.70 -12.35
N VAL A 269 -1.81 5.97 -11.38
CA VAL A 269 -2.89 5.08 -10.95
C VAL A 269 -4.21 5.70 -11.38
N ARG A 270 -5.01 4.95 -12.14
CA ARG A 270 -6.36 5.38 -12.54
C ARG A 270 -7.40 5.03 -11.48
N SER A 271 -7.26 3.86 -10.87
CA SER A 271 -8.12 3.38 -9.78
C SER A 271 -7.31 2.53 -8.81
N CYS A 272 -7.83 2.35 -7.60
CA CYS A 272 -7.28 1.42 -6.61
C CYS A 272 -7.68 -0.05 -6.89
N GLU A 273 -8.05 -0.34 -8.13
CA GLU A 273 -8.25 -1.70 -8.59
C GLU A 273 -6.94 -2.12 -9.24
N HIS A 274 -6.43 -3.27 -8.83
CA HIS A 274 -5.38 -3.90 -9.61
C HIS A 274 -5.98 -4.14 -10.99
N ASP A 275 -5.30 -3.66 -12.04
CA ASP A 275 -5.63 -4.05 -13.42
C ASP A 275 -5.87 -5.55 -13.38
N ALA A 276 -7.09 -5.98 -13.68
CA ALA A 276 -7.50 -7.38 -13.58
C ALA A 276 -6.42 -8.22 -14.25
N PRO A 277 -6.06 -9.41 -13.70
CA PRO A 277 -5.24 -10.32 -14.48
C PRO A 277 -5.95 -10.47 -15.82
N MET A 278 -5.30 -10.08 -16.92
CA MET A 278 -5.82 -10.36 -18.25
C MET A 278 -6.21 -11.84 -18.24
N GLY A 279 -7.46 -12.13 -18.63
CA GLY A 279 -8.13 -13.39 -18.31
C GLY A 279 -7.29 -14.64 -18.52
N SER A 280 -7.48 -15.60 -17.62
CA SER A 280 -7.15 -17.04 -17.74
C SER A 280 -5.74 -17.46 -18.20
N HIS A 281 -4.79 -16.53 -18.35
CA HIS A 281 -3.38 -16.83 -18.56
C HIS A 281 -2.54 -15.97 -17.64
N LEU A 282 -2.44 -16.44 -16.38
CA LEU A 282 -1.37 -16.03 -15.48
C LEU A 282 -0.03 -16.17 -16.22
N SER A 283 0.84 -15.18 -16.06
CA SER A 283 2.25 -15.32 -16.49
C SER A 283 2.78 -16.66 -15.94
N PRO A 284 3.49 -17.47 -16.75
CA PRO A 284 4.20 -18.66 -16.29
C PRO A 284 5.04 -18.42 -15.02
N ASP A 285 5.46 -17.18 -14.79
CA ASP A 285 6.28 -16.76 -13.66
C ASP A 285 5.56 -16.82 -12.30
N ALA A 286 4.24 -16.60 -12.26
CA ALA A 286 3.47 -16.71 -11.01
C ALA A 286 3.39 -18.17 -10.52
N LYS A 287 3.26 -19.12 -11.46
CA LYS A 287 3.35 -20.57 -11.17
C LYS A 287 4.76 -20.99 -10.73
N LEU A 288 5.81 -20.36 -11.27
CA LEU A 288 7.21 -20.64 -10.92
C LEU A 288 7.62 -20.19 -9.51
N ILE A 289 6.95 -19.17 -8.93
CA ILE A 289 7.20 -18.71 -7.55
C ILE A 289 6.44 -19.59 -6.52
N GLY A 290 5.74 -20.65 -6.95
CA GLY A 290 4.95 -21.53 -6.08
C GLY A 290 3.70 -20.88 -5.50
N VAL A 291 3.32 -19.71 -6.01
CA VAL A 291 2.13 -18.95 -5.60
C VAL A 291 1.06 -19.19 -6.64
N ASP A 292 0.31 -20.28 -6.48
CA ASP A 292 -0.86 -20.55 -7.33
C ASP A 292 -1.98 -19.58 -6.95
N TYR A 293 -1.99 -18.43 -7.62
CA TYR A 293 -2.98 -17.37 -7.40
C TYR A 293 -4.41 -17.85 -7.59
N ASP A 294 -4.66 -18.77 -8.53
CA ASP A 294 -6.01 -19.31 -8.77
C ASP A 294 -6.45 -20.16 -7.59
N ASN A 295 -5.55 -21.00 -7.05
CA ASN A 295 -5.84 -21.78 -5.83
C ASN A 295 -5.97 -20.89 -4.58
N LEU A 296 -5.16 -19.84 -4.42
CA LEU A 296 -5.24 -18.92 -3.27
C LEU A 296 -6.49 -18.03 -3.33
N LEU A 297 -6.93 -17.63 -4.53
CA LEU A 297 -8.20 -16.93 -4.75
C LEU A 297 -9.39 -17.86 -4.50
N ASN A 298 -9.37 -19.07 -5.07
CA ASN A 298 -10.46 -20.05 -4.92
C ASN A 298 -10.62 -20.54 -3.47
N ALA A 299 -9.51 -20.77 -2.74
CA ALA A 299 -9.55 -21.15 -1.32
C ALA A 299 -10.10 -20.03 -0.41
N ASN A 300 -9.98 -18.76 -0.81
CA ASN A 300 -10.54 -17.62 -0.08
C ASN A 300 -11.99 -17.30 -0.47
N LEU A 301 -12.44 -17.69 -1.68
CA LEU A 301 -13.85 -17.59 -2.08
C LEU A 301 -14.71 -18.69 -1.43
N ASN A 302 -14.14 -19.89 -1.24
CA ASN A 302 -14.79 -21.04 -0.60
C ASN A 302 -13.91 -21.61 0.53
N PRO A 303 -13.86 -20.97 1.72
CA PRO A 303 -13.14 -21.53 2.85
C PRO A 303 -13.77 -22.87 3.24
N LYS A 304 -12.97 -23.95 3.33
CA LYS A 304 -13.44 -25.20 3.94
C LYS A 304 -13.82 -24.92 5.41
N PRO A 305 -14.97 -25.40 5.90
CA PRO A 305 -15.38 -25.19 7.28
C PRO A 305 -14.31 -25.74 8.23
N THR A 306 -14.04 -24.99 9.29
CA THR A 306 -13.07 -25.40 10.30
C THR A 306 -13.67 -26.49 11.21
N PRO A 307 -12.89 -27.45 11.72
CA PRO A 307 -13.42 -28.55 12.56
C PRO A 307 -14.14 -28.10 13.84
N SER A 308 -13.99 -26.84 14.25
CA SER A 308 -14.67 -26.27 15.42
C SER A 308 -16.13 -25.87 15.17
N GLU A 309 -16.60 -25.80 13.91
CA GLU A 309 -17.99 -25.44 13.59
C GLU A 309 -18.97 -26.63 13.68
N ASN A 310 -18.47 -27.86 13.87
CA ASN A 310 -19.31 -29.06 13.95
C ASN A 310 -19.75 -29.45 15.38
N LEU A 311 -19.47 -28.65 16.40
CA LEU A 311 -19.80 -28.97 17.80
C LEU A 311 -21.07 -28.30 18.33
N TRP A 312 -21.80 -27.52 17.51
CA TRP A 312 -23.05 -26.85 17.91
C TRP A 312 -24.26 -27.13 17.00
N GLN A 313 -24.22 -28.19 16.20
CA GLN A 313 -25.40 -28.68 15.46
C GLN A 313 -25.60 -30.17 15.78
N GLY A 314 -26.23 -30.45 16.92
CA GLY A 314 -26.50 -31.82 17.34
C GLY A 314 -27.00 -31.92 18.77
N ARG A 315 -28.12 -31.27 19.07
CA ARG A 315 -29.05 -31.62 20.16
C ARG A 315 -30.35 -30.81 19.97
N GLY A 316 -31.22 -31.35 19.13
CA GLY A 316 -32.67 -31.19 19.26
C GLY A 316 -33.21 -32.34 20.10
#